data_AF-A0A8R1HT27-F1
#
_entry.id   AF-A0A8R1HT27-F1
#
_cell.length_a   1.000
_cell.length_b   1.000
_cell.length_c   1.000
_cell.angle_alpha   90.00
_cell.angle_beta   90.00
_cell.angle_gamma   90.00
#
_symmetry.space_group_name_H-M   'P 1'
#
loop_
_entity.id
_entity.type
_entity.pdbx_description
1 polymer ?
#
loop_
_entity_poly.entity_id
_entity_poly.type
_entity_poly.pdbx_seq_one_letter_code
_entity_poly.pdbx_strand_id
1 'polypeptide(L)'
;MFFWQMTIEQKVPGVVMLTREVENGRRKADIYFPWKKDESEVYGPYTVVCTEMKKTPMYILRVLLVKFKKIIHELFHYQFLNWSDHGAPQHLSDFMPFYDLITESNILTTSEKKVDPLNRAKKKRKSTGPSQAPIIQCSAGVGRTGTFIIIDVLLRSLNLGLADHYCVEDMILQLRAQRRMSVQVVAQVTFIYDCVIHFLLCRNQSLAKLQPLLEKRARVAPEDVDFDVYIHPDEWFIKENEIDEWIENEKAIQEAAIISSENQAEEESPYHVMKRVVDPRFVNMYK
;
A
#
# COMPACT_ATOMS: atom_id res chain seq x y z
N MET A 1 -12.73 -18.81 16.64
CA MET A 1 -13.94 -19.51 16.18
C MET A 1 -14.63 -18.77 15.03
N PHE A 2 -15.16 -17.55 15.25
CA PHE A 2 -15.95 -16.81 14.23
C PHE A 2 -15.19 -16.47 12.94
N PHE A 3 -13.89 -16.18 13.03
CA PHE A 3 -13.05 -15.93 11.86
C PHE A 3 -13.14 -17.08 10.84
N TRP A 4 -12.94 -18.32 11.30
CA TRP A 4 -12.97 -19.50 10.44
C TRP A 4 -14.36 -19.88 9.96
N GLN A 5 -15.40 -19.56 10.74
CA GLN A 5 -16.78 -19.66 10.28
C GLN A 5 -17.02 -18.76 9.06
N MET A 6 -16.68 -17.47 9.18
CA MET A 6 -16.80 -16.48 8.10
C MET A 6 -16.00 -16.92 6.86
N THR A 7 -14.77 -17.39 7.05
CA THR A 7 -13.93 -17.86 5.94
C THR A 7 -14.60 -18.94 5.09
N ILE A 8 -15.22 -19.95 5.74
CA ILE A 8 -15.89 -21.05 5.06
C ILE A 8 -17.21 -20.57 4.42
N GLU A 9 -18.04 -19.86 5.16
CA GLU A 9 -19.35 -19.40 4.68
C GLU A 9 -19.23 -18.46 3.48
N GLN A 10 -18.25 -17.55 3.51
CA GLN A 10 -17.95 -16.60 2.45
C GLN A 10 -16.91 -17.12 1.44
N LYS A 11 -16.60 -18.43 1.46
CA LYS A 11 -15.68 -19.12 0.52
C LYS A 11 -14.43 -18.31 0.20
N VAL A 12 -13.84 -17.70 1.23
CA VAL A 12 -12.80 -16.68 1.12
C VAL A 12 -11.58 -17.25 0.39
N PRO A 13 -11.11 -16.64 -0.71
CA PRO A 13 -10.00 -17.18 -1.51
C PRO A 13 -8.64 -16.98 -0.83
N GLY A 14 -8.52 -15.94 0.01
CA GLY A 14 -7.30 -15.67 0.74
C GLY A 14 -7.45 -14.57 1.79
N VAL A 15 -6.43 -14.47 2.63
CA VAL A 15 -6.30 -13.48 3.70
C VAL A 15 -5.02 -12.69 3.46
N VAL A 16 -5.09 -11.36 3.50
CA VAL A 16 -3.95 -10.45 3.54
C VAL A 16 -3.87 -9.85 4.94
N MET A 17 -2.89 -10.27 5.71
CA MET A 17 -2.59 -9.83 7.06
C MET A 17 -1.44 -8.83 7.04
N LEU A 18 -1.73 -7.59 7.39
CA LEU A 18 -0.81 -6.44 7.30
C LEU A 18 -0.20 -6.09 8.66
N THR A 19 -0.15 -7.03 9.58
CA THR A 19 0.33 -6.84 10.95
C THR A 19 1.13 -8.06 11.41
N ARG A 20 2.08 -7.83 12.32
CA ARG A 20 2.59 -8.90 13.17
C ARG A 20 1.58 -9.20 14.28
N GLU A 21 1.73 -10.35 14.91
CA GLU A 21 0.89 -10.77 16.04
C GLU A 21 1.14 -9.87 17.25
N VAL A 22 2.40 -9.46 17.45
CA VAL A 22 2.84 -8.55 18.50
C VAL A 22 3.73 -7.46 17.90
N GLU A 23 3.45 -6.21 18.27
CA GLU A 23 4.21 -5.03 17.87
C GLU A 23 4.37 -4.11 19.09
N ASN A 24 5.59 -3.64 19.35
CA ASN A 24 5.92 -2.80 20.50
C ASN A 24 5.37 -3.36 21.84
N GLY A 25 5.48 -4.68 22.02
CA GLY A 25 5.00 -5.40 23.21
C GLY A 25 3.48 -5.53 23.32
N ARG A 26 2.71 -5.03 22.35
CA ARG A 26 1.24 -5.12 22.34
C ARG A 26 0.78 -6.17 21.35
N ARG A 27 -0.16 -7.02 21.77
CA ARG A 27 -0.84 -7.95 20.88
C ARG A 27 -1.71 -7.18 19.89
N LYS A 28 -1.54 -7.46 18.60
CA LYS A 28 -2.24 -6.82 17.49
C LYS A 28 -3.21 -7.76 16.79
N ALA A 29 -2.87 -9.04 16.73
CA ALA A 29 -3.71 -10.10 16.21
C ALA A 29 -3.51 -11.37 17.03
N ASP A 30 -4.58 -12.11 17.24
CA ASP A 30 -4.48 -13.48 17.72
C ASP A 30 -3.91 -14.39 16.64
N ILE A 31 -3.29 -15.47 17.07
CA ILE A 31 -2.80 -16.51 16.18
C ILE A 31 -3.98 -17.40 15.85
N TYR A 32 -4.46 -17.29 14.62
CA TYR A 32 -5.56 -18.11 14.10
C TYR A 32 -5.07 -19.15 13.10
N PHE A 33 -3.76 -19.30 12.89
CA PHE A 33 -3.15 -20.22 11.93
C PHE A 33 -2.00 -21.01 12.58
N PRO A 34 -1.65 -22.21 12.07
CA PRO A 34 -0.46 -22.95 12.52
C PRO A 34 0.85 -22.23 12.22
N TRP A 35 1.85 -22.43 13.09
CA TRP A 35 3.14 -21.74 13.00
C TRP A 35 4.09 -22.31 11.94
N LYS A 36 3.99 -23.60 11.63
CA LYS A 36 4.89 -24.25 10.67
C LYS A 36 4.12 -25.03 9.60
N LYS A 37 4.84 -25.32 8.51
CA LYS A 37 4.38 -26.26 7.49
C LYS A 37 4.10 -27.63 8.12
N ASP A 38 3.05 -28.28 7.62
CA ASP A 38 2.54 -29.61 8.02
C ASP A 38 1.99 -29.68 9.46
N GLU A 39 1.95 -28.56 10.18
CA GLU A 39 1.28 -28.46 11.48
C GLU A 39 -0.23 -28.16 11.32
N SER A 40 -1.00 -28.52 12.34
CA SER A 40 -2.43 -28.23 12.43
C SER A 40 -2.82 -27.70 13.79
N GLU A 41 -3.78 -26.79 13.81
CA GLU A 41 -4.36 -26.24 15.04
C GLU A 41 -5.90 -26.33 15.01
N VAL A 42 -6.51 -26.41 16.19
CA VAL A 42 -7.97 -26.52 16.35
C VAL A 42 -8.52 -25.24 16.96
N TYR A 43 -9.52 -24.66 16.31
CA TYR A 43 -10.18 -23.43 16.72
C TYR A 43 -11.69 -23.66 16.87
N GLY A 44 -12.12 -24.18 18.02
CA GLY A 44 -13.50 -24.66 18.19
C GLY A 44 -13.76 -25.87 17.29
N PRO A 45 -14.76 -25.86 16.39
CA PRO A 45 -15.05 -27.01 15.53
C PRO A 45 -14.21 -27.05 14.24
N TYR A 46 -13.31 -26.09 14.05
CA TYR A 46 -12.49 -25.94 12.85
C TYR A 46 -11.09 -26.51 13.09
N THR A 47 -10.59 -27.34 12.18
CA THR A 47 -9.18 -27.75 12.14
C THR A 47 -8.50 -27.05 10.98
N VAL A 48 -7.44 -26.30 11.26
CA VAL A 48 -6.67 -25.56 10.25
C VAL A 48 -5.33 -26.24 10.10
N VAL A 49 -4.98 -26.64 8.87
CA VAL A 49 -3.70 -27.26 8.54
C VAL A 49 -2.91 -26.31 7.65
N CYS A 50 -1.64 -26.08 7.96
CA CYS A 50 -0.74 -25.34 7.08
C CYS A 50 -0.04 -26.31 6.14
N THR A 51 -0.52 -26.46 4.91
CA THR A 51 0.00 -27.46 3.96
C THR A 51 1.25 -26.98 3.24
N GLU A 52 1.38 -25.68 3.02
CA GLU A 52 2.55 -25.08 2.40
C GLU A 52 2.92 -23.79 3.12
N MET A 53 4.23 -23.48 3.15
CA MET A 53 4.73 -22.25 3.74
C MET A 53 5.97 -21.76 3.00
N LYS A 54 5.97 -20.47 2.65
CA LYS A 54 7.15 -19.74 2.15
C LYS A 54 7.39 -18.53 3.04
N LYS A 55 8.54 -18.48 3.70
CA LYS A 55 8.95 -17.37 4.56
C LYS A 55 10.07 -16.60 3.89
N THR A 56 9.91 -15.28 3.81
CA THR A 56 10.96 -14.33 3.42
C THR A 56 11.18 -13.35 4.57
N PRO A 57 12.22 -12.50 4.51
CA PRO A 57 12.35 -11.41 5.48
C PRO A 57 11.15 -10.43 5.47
N MET A 58 10.48 -10.28 4.33
CA MET A 58 9.45 -9.26 4.11
C MET A 58 8.03 -9.77 4.32
N TYR A 59 7.78 -11.05 4.03
CA TYR A 59 6.45 -11.64 4.12
C TYR A 59 6.47 -13.13 4.43
N ILE A 60 5.32 -13.66 4.85
CA ILE A 60 5.05 -15.09 4.98
C ILE A 60 3.84 -15.42 4.12
N LEU A 61 3.99 -16.42 3.25
CA LEU A 61 2.89 -17.03 2.51
C LEU A 61 2.61 -18.40 3.12
N ARG A 62 1.34 -18.69 3.40
CA ARG A 62 0.85 -20.01 3.81
C ARG A 62 -0.27 -20.46 2.88
N VAL A 63 -0.37 -21.77 2.65
CA VAL A 63 -1.60 -22.39 2.15
C VAL A 63 -2.27 -23.07 3.34
N LEU A 64 -3.50 -22.64 3.62
CA LEU A 64 -4.25 -23.10 4.76
C LEU A 64 -5.43 -23.95 4.30
N LEU A 65 -5.56 -25.13 4.88
CA LEU A 65 -6.67 -26.04 4.69
C LEU A 65 -7.55 -26.02 5.94
N VAL A 66 -8.72 -25.39 5.84
CA VAL A 66 -9.71 -25.29 6.91
C VAL A 66 -10.72 -26.42 6.76
N LYS A 67 -10.78 -27.30 7.77
CA LYS A 67 -11.68 -28.47 7.81
C LYS A 67 -12.79 -28.22 8.81
N PHE A 68 -14.04 -28.46 8.40
CA PHE A 68 -15.22 -28.43 9.25
C PHE A 68 -16.24 -29.47 8.78
N LYS A 69 -16.48 -30.50 9.60
CA LYS A 69 -17.32 -31.66 9.21
C LYS A 69 -16.81 -32.27 7.89
N LYS A 70 -17.64 -32.26 6.85
CA LYS A 70 -17.30 -32.76 5.50
C LYS A 70 -16.79 -31.66 4.55
N ILE A 71 -16.73 -30.40 5.02
CA ILE A 71 -16.24 -29.27 4.24
C ILE A 71 -14.74 -29.14 4.44
N ILE A 72 -14.03 -29.01 3.33
CA ILE A 72 -12.62 -28.69 3.27
C ILE A 72 -12.49 -27.44 2.39
N HIS A 73 -11.97 -26.37 2.97
CA HIS A 73 -11.80 -25.09 2.30
C HIS A 73 -10.33 -24.71 2.29
N GLU A 74 -9.77 -24.50 1.10
CA GLU A 74 -8.38 -24.08 0.89
C GLU A 74 -8.33 -22.58 0.60
N LEU A 75 -7.37 -21.89 1.21
CA LEU A 75 -7.10 -20.47 0.99
C LEU A 75 -5.63 -20.14 1.12
N PHE A 76 -5.23 -19.02 0.53
CA PHE A 76 -3.90 -18.44 0.70
C PHE A 76 -3.89 -17.44 1.86
N HIS A 77 -2.86 -17.47 2.69
CA HIS A 77 -2.65 -16.49 3.76
C HIS A 77 -1.33 -15.77 3.52
N TYR A 78 -1.42 -14.46 3.26
CA TYR A 78 -0.31 -13.56 3.03
C TYR A 78 -0.13 -12.70 4.27
N GLN A 79 1.04 -12.72 4.86
CA GLN A 79 1.37 -11.89 6.01
C GLN A 79 2.55 -10.99 5.69
N PHE A 80 2.30 -9.69 5.63
CA PHE A 80 3.36 -8.70 5.44
C PHE A 80 4.00 -8.36 6.78
N LEU A 81 5.33 -8.38 6.84
CA LEU A 81 6.10 -8.29 8.09
C LEU A 81 6.70 -6.90 8.33
N ASN A 82 6.75 -6.05 7.31
CA ASN A 82 7.43 -4.75 7.37
C ASN A 82 6.48 -3.56 7.21
N TRP A 83 5.42 -3.52 8.02
CA TRP A 83 4.52 -2.36 8.12
C TRP A 83 4.37 -2.00 9.58
N SER A 84 4.93 -0.87 9.98
CA SER A 84 4.88 -0.39 11.35
C SER A 84 3.47 0.04 11.76
N ASP A 85 3.21 0.05 13.06
CA ASP A 85 1.95 0.55 13.59
C ASP A 85 1.83 2.05 13.49
N HIS A 86 0.64 2.52 13.11
CA HIS A 86 0.35 3.93 12.85
C HIS A 86 1.26 4.60 11.80
N GLY A 87 1.90 3.81 10.93
CA GLY A 87 2.72 4.30 9.83
C GLY A 87 2.33 3.69 8.48
N ALA A 88 3.29 3.74 7.56
CA ALA A 88 3.27 3.12 6.24
C ALA A 88 4.54 2.27 6.05
N PRO A 89 4.61 1.36 5.06
CA PRO A 89 5.86 0.71 4.69
C PRO A 89 6.91 1.77 4.34
N GLN A 90 8.13 1.61 4.84
CA GLN A 90 9.19 2.61 4.67
C GLN A 90 9.72 2.66 3.23
N HIS A 91 9.68 1.53 2.53
CA HIS A 91 10.25 1.40 1.20
C HIS A 91 9.29 0.67 0.28
N LEU A 92 9.04 1.26 -0.89
CA LEU A 92 8.28 0.62 -1.97
C LEU A 92 8.90 -0.71 -2.41
N SER A 93 10.23 -0.84 -2.33
CA SER A 93 10.97 -2.07 -2.64
C SER A 93 10.55 -3.27 -1.79
N ASP A 94 9.97 -3.04 -0.61
CA ASP A 94 9.52 -4.11 0.27
C ASP A 94 8.06 -4.46 0.00
N PHE A 95 7.23 -3.44 -0.24
CA PHE A 95 5.79 -3.57 -0.41
C PHE A 95 5.40 -4.02 -1.82
N MET A 96 5.96 -3.43 -2.87
CA MET A 96 5.57 -3.72 -4.25
C MET A 96 5.76 -5.19 -4.63
N PRO A 97 6.87 -5.87 -4.28
CA PRO A 97 6.99 -7.31 -4.53
C PRO A 97 5.96 -8.17 -3.78
N PHE A 98 5.53 -7.73 -2.59
CA PHE A 98 4.47 -8.39 -1.84
C PHE A 98 3.10 -8.17 -2.50
N TYR A 99 2.82 -6.95 -2.96
CA TYR A 99 1.61 -6.63 -3.71
C TYR A 99 1.53 -7.40 -5.03
N ASP A 100 2.63 -7.45 -5.80
CA ASP A 100 2.75 -8.21 -7.04
C ASP A 100 2.49 -9.71 -6.80
N LEU A 101 3.05 -10.29 -5.73
CA LEU A 101 2.78 -11.67 -5.35
C LEU A 101 1.27 -11.94 -5.12
N ILE A 102 0.57 -11.01 -4.46
CA ILE A 102 -0.86 -11.17 -4.18
C ILE A 102 -1.66 -11.01 -5.47
N THR A 103 -1.37 -10.01 -6.30
CA THR A 103 -2.09 -9.79 -7.56
C THR A 103 -1.91 -10.96 -8.53
N GLU A 104 -0.71 -11.54 -8.61
CA GLU A 104 -0.42 -12.73 -9.41
C GLU A 104 -1.26 -13.95 -8.97
N SER A 105 -1.58 -14.08 -7.68
CA SER A 105 -2.44 -15.16 -7.17
C SER A 105 -3.92 -15.02 -7.54
N ASN A 106 -4.33 -13.85 -8.02
CA ASN A 106 -5.72 -13.50 -8.34
C ASN A 106 -6.71 -13.61 -7.16
N ILE A 107 -6.25 -13.58 -5.90
CA ILE A 107 -7.18 -13.55 -4.76
C ILE A 107 -7.93 -12.21 -4.64
N LEU A 108 -7.41 -11.13 -5.25
CA LEU A 108 -8.02 -9.80 -5.27
C LEU A 108 -8.98 -9.61 -6.46
N THR A 109 -8.92 -10.48 -7.46
CA THR A 109 -9.70 -10.34 -8.71
C THR A 109 -10.97 -11.18 -8.66
N THR A 110 -12.13 -10.53 -8.82
CA THR A 110 -13.46 -11.19 -8.83
C THR A 110 -13.82 -11.84 -10.18
N SER A 111 -13.13 -11.46 -11.26
CA SER A 111 -13.34 -11.98 -12.60
C SER A 111 -12.02 -12.32 -13.30
N GLU A 112 -11.79 -13.63 -13.42
CA GLU A 112 -10.93 -14.31 -14.39
C GLU A 112 -9.44 -14.51 -14.10
N LYS A 113 -9.03 -15.74 -14.42
CA LYS A 113 -7.70 -16.37 -14.38
C LYS A 113 -7.24 -16.81 -12.99
N LYS A 114 -6.88 -18.08 -12.94
CA LYS A 114 -6.29 -18.78 -11.79
C LYS A 114 -4.80 -18.90 -12.09
N VAL A 115 -3.97 -18.48 -11.15
CA VAL A 115 -2.58 -18.90 -11.05
C VAL A 115 -2.40 -19.38 -9.61
N ASP A 116 -1.82 -20.55 -9.43
CA ASP A 116 -1.34 -20.97 -8.13
C ASP A 116 0.00 -20.23 -7.89
N PRO A 117 0.09 -19.35 -6.88
CA PRO A 117 1.28 -18.55 -6.60
C PRO A 117 2.48 -19.39 -6.13
N LEU A 118 2.26 -20.66 -5.77
CA LEU A 118 3.30 -21.63 -5.41
C LEU A 118 3.66 -22.58 -6.55
N ASN A 119 2.84 -22.67 -7.61
CA ASN A 119 3.10 -23.50 -8.79
C ASN A 119 2.36 -22.99 -10.04
N ARG A 120 3.08 -22.75 -11.15
CA ARG A 120 2.55 -22.26 -12.46
C ARG A 120 1.51 -23.18 -13.15
N ALA A 121 1.09 -24.28 -12.54
CA ALA A 121 0.20 -25.27 -13.17
C ALA A 121 -1.29 -24.92 -12.97
N LYS A 122 -1.92 -24.58 -14.10
CA LYS A 122 -3.27 -24.05 -14.28
C LYS A 122 -4.37 -24.96 -13.71
N LYS A 123 -5.23 -24.39 -12.87
CA LYS A 123 -6.65 -24.82 -12.74
C LYS A 123 -7.50 -23.61 -13.20
N LYS A 124 -8.81 -23.70 -13.52
CA LYS A 124 -9.69 -22.50 -13.79
C LYS A 124 -10.71 -22.26 -12.65
N ARG A 125 -10.83 -21.04 -12.06
CA ARG A 125 -11.91 -20.67 -11.10
C ARG A 125 -13.05 -20.12 -11.97
N LYS A 126 -14.30 -20.50 -11.70
CA LYS A 126 -15.48 -19.83 -12.25
C LYS A 126 -15.62 -18.45 -11.57
N SER A 127 -16.20 -17.48 -12.27
CA SER A 127 -16.42 -16.11 -11.79
C SER A 127 -17.09 -16.09 -10.41
N THR A 128 -16.71 -15.12 -9.59
CA THR A 128 -17.05 -15.11 -8.18
C THR A 128 -17.78 -13.82 -7.80
N GLY A 129 -19.03 -13.94 -7.33
CA GLY A 129 -19.75 -12.82 -6.72
C GLY A 129 -19.16 -12.41 -5.36
N PRO A 130 -19.82 -11.50 -4.61
CA PRO A 130 -19.36 -11.00 -3.30
C PRO A 130 -18.98 -12.08 -2.29
N SER A 131 -19.57 -13.27 -2.43
CA SER A 131 -19.35 -14.46 -1.60
C SER A 131 -17.98 -15.13 -1.78
N GLN A 132 -16.95 -14.42 -2.29
CA GLN A 132 -15.57 -14.89 -2.45
C GLN A 132 -14.56 -13.71 -2.37
N ALA A 133 -14.90 -12.64 -1.66
CA ALA A 133 -13.94 -11.55 -1.45
C ALA A 133 -12.79 -12.00 -0.53
N PRO A 134 -11.54 -11.56 -0.77
CA PRO A 134 -10.44 -11.79 0.16
C PRO A 134 -10.67 -11.03 1.47
N ILE A 135 -10.09 -11.52 2.57
CA ILE A 135 -10.05 -10.79 3.83
C ILE A 135 -8.79 -9.94 3.85
N ILE A 136 -8.92 -8.62 3.99
CA ILE A 136 -7.78 -7.72 4.24
C ILE A 136 -7.86 -7.27 5.70
N GLN A 137 -6.83 -7.53 6.50
CA GLN A 137 -6.84 -7.21 7.92
C GLN A 137 -5.50 -6.68 8.43
N CYS A 138 -5.56 -5.88 9.49
CA CYS A 138 -4.43 -5.51 10.32
C CYS A 138 -4.77 -5.83 11.78
N SER A 139 -4.67 -4.87 12.70
CA SER A 139 -5.17 -5.01 14.07
C SER A 139 -6.64 -4.58 14.18
N ALA A 140 -6.94 -3.28 14.10
CA ALA A 140 -8.32 -2.77 14.09
C ALA A 140 -9.04 -2.93 12.74
N GLY A 141 -8.30 -3.30 11.70
CA GLY A 141 -8.83 -3.47 10.33
C GLY A 141 -9.21 -2.16 9.66
N VAL A 142 -8.55 -1.04 9.95
CA VAL A 142 -8.91 0.30 9.43
C VAL A 142 -7.74 1.01 8.74
N GLY A 143 -6.65 1.35 9.43
CA GLY A 143 -5.51 2.09 8.87
C GLY A 143 -4.84 1.37 7.71
N ARG A 144 -3.91 0.44 8.01
CA ARG A 144 -3.20 -0.37 7.00
C ARG A 144 -4.13 -1.10 6.03
N THR A 145 -5.24 -1.63 6.57
CA THR A 145 -6.28 -2.31 5.77
C THR A 145 -6.87 -1.37 4.72
N GLY A 146 -7.29 -0.17 5.12
CA GLY A 146 -7.84 0.82 4.19
C GLY A 146 -6.79 1.27 3.18
N THR A 147 -5.56 1.51 3.63
CA THR A 147 -4.45 1.88 2.74
C THR A 147 -4.24 0.84 1.64
N PHE A 148 -4.17 -0.45 2.01
CA PHE A 148 -4.00 -1.54 1.05
C PHE A 148 -5.18 -1.64 0.07
N ILE A 149 -6.42 -1.50 0.56
CA ILE A 149 -7.62 -1.56 -0.28
C ILE A 149 -7.61 -0.44 -1.32
N ILE A 150 -7.28 0.79 -0.91
CA ILE A 150 -7.21 1.93 -1.83
C ILE A 150 -6.11 1.72 -2.87
N ILE A 151 -4.92 1.27 -2.47
CA ILE A 151 -3.82 0.93 -3.40
C ILE A 151 -4.30 -0.11 -4.41
N ASP A 152 -4.88 -1.22 -3.96
CA ASP A 152 -5.34 -2.29 -4.86
C ASP A 152 -6.38 -1.78 -5.87
N VAL A 153 -7.40 -1.05 -5.41
CA VAL A 153 -8.44 -0.51 -6.30
C VAL A 153 -7.82 0.47 -7.30
N LEU A 154 -6.96 1.38 -6.86
CA LEU A 154 -6.30 2.37 -7.73
C LEU A 154 -5.43 1.70 -8.79
N LEU A 155 -4.50 0.84 -8.37
CA LEU A 155 -3.56 0.21 -9.29
C LEU A 155 -4.26 -0.71 -10.29
N ARG A 156 -5.32 -1.43 -9.87
CA ARG A 156 -6.14 -2.22 -10.80
C ARG A 156 -6.91 -1.34 -11.78
N SER A 157 -7.51 -0.24 -11.33
CA SER A 157 -8.23 0.70 -12.21
C SER A 157 -7.29 1.32 -13.25
N LEU A 158 -6.10 1.75 -12.82
CA LEU A 158 -5.06 2.26 -13.72
C LEU A 158 -4.60 1.20 -14.74
N ASN A 159 -4.42 -0.04 -14.30
CA ASN A 159 -4.06 -1.14 -15.18
C ASN A 159 -5.17 -1.51 -16.19
N LEU A 160 -6.43 -1.19 -15.88
CA LEU A 160 -7.57 -1.33 -16.79
C LEU A 160 -7.77 -0.12 -17.71
N GLY A 161 -6.92 0.90 -17.62
CA GLY A 161 -7.01 2.12 -18.43
C GLY A 161 -8.05 3.12 -17.93
N LEU A 162 -8.54 2.99 -16.69
CA LEU A 162 -9.48 3.93 -16.07
C LEU A 162 -8.72 5.11 -15.43
N ALA A 163 -7.89 5.78 -16.22
CA ALA A 163 -6.96 6.81 -15.76
C ALA A 163 -7.63 8.16 -15.44
N ASP A 164 -8.79 8.44 -16.02
CA ASP A 164 -9.31 9.81 -16.14
C ASP A 164 -10.06 10.30 -14.89
N HIS A 165 -10.29 9.43 -13.90
CA HIS A 165 -11.19 9.71 -12.78
C HIS A 165 -10.78 9.02 -11.47
N TYR A 166 -9.58 9.28 -10.96
CA TYR A 166 -9.25 8.87 -9.59
C TYR A 166 -8.79 10.05 -8.72
N CYS A 167 -9.50 10.23 -7.61
CA CYS A 167 -9.11 11.09 -6.49
C CYS A 167 -8.89 10.17 -5.28
N VAL A 168 -7.66 10.13 -4.77
CA VAL A 168 -7.27 9.23 -3.68
C VAL A 168 -8.14 9.48 -2.45
N GLU A 169 -8.38 10.74 -2.16
CA GLU A 169 -9.11 11.19 -0.99
C GLU A 169 -10.63 10.94 -1.08
N ASP A 170 -11.24 11.13 -2.25
CA ASP A 170 -12.64 10.74 -2.48
C ASP A 170 -12.80 9.23 -2.31
N MET A 171 -11.87 8.42 -2.83
CA MET A 171 -11.88 6.98 -2.60
C MET A 171 -11.73 6.64 -1.11
N ILE A 172 -10.93 7.39 -0.35
CA ILE A 172 -10.83 7.25 1.11
C ILE A 172 -12.18 7.57 1.76
N LEU A 173 -12.87 8.64 1.36
CA LEU A 173 -14.21 8.98 1.87
C LEU A 173 -15.24 7.90 1.57
N GLN A 174 -15.27 7.40 0.33
CA GLN A 174 -16.15 6.31 -0.08
C GLN A 174 -15.87 5.03 0.72
N LEU A 175 -14.60 4.73 0.99
CA LEU A 175 -14.22 3.59 1.83
C LEU A 175 -14.62 3.81 3.29
N ARG A 176 -14.45 5.02 3.83
CA ARG A 176 -14.86 5.40 5.19
C ARG A 176 -16.37 5.33 5.40
N ALA A 177 -17.18 5.57 4.37
CA ALA A 177 -18.62 5.38 4.39
C ALA A 177 -19.01 3.89 4.58
N GLN A 178 -18.18 2.97 4.09
CA GLN A 178 -18.38 1.52 4.25
C GLN A 178 -17.72 0.97 5.52
N ARG A 179 -16.55 1.53 5.90
CA ARG A 179 -15.80 1.17 7.10
C ARG A 179 -15.12 2.39 7.70
N ARG A 180 -15.73 2.93 8.75
CA ARG A 180 -15.29 4.14 9.46
C ARG A 180 -13.79 4.09 9.83
N MET A 181 -13.13 5.24 9.77
CA MET A 181 -11.70 5.44 10.10
C MET A 181 -10.72 4.70 9.17
N SER A 182 -11.15 4.18 8.02
CA SER A 182 -10.23 3.61 7.03
C SER A 182 -9.24 4.66 6.55
N VAL A 183 -7.95 4.32 6.56
CA VAL A 183 -6.81 5.26 6.43
C VAL A 183 -6.81 6.30 7.57
N GLN A 184 -5.77 6.28 8.40
CA GLN A 184 -5.76 6.96 9.70
C GLN A 184 -4.70 8.05 9.85
N VAL A 185 -3.66 8.07 9.02
CA VAL A 185 -2.54 9.01 9.16
C VAL A 185 -2.08 9.49 7.79
N VAL A 186 -1.51 10.69 7.74
CA VAL A 186 -0.93 11.29 6.54
C VAL A 186 0.06 10.36 5.84
N ALA A 187 0.96 9.72 6.59
CA ALA A 187 1.95 8.79 6.04
C ALA A 187 1.33 7.66 5.20
N GLN A 188 0.10 7.23 5.52
CA GLN A 188 -0.61 6.22 4.73
C GLN A 188 -1.14 6.78 3.41
N VAL A 189 -1.55 8.05 3.36
CA VAL A 189 -1.97 8.73 2.12
C VAL A 189 -0.77 9.01 1.23
N THR A 190 0.31 9.56 1.78
CA THR A 190 1.57 9.75 1.06
C THR A 190 2.03 8.43 0.44
N PHE A 191 1.97 7.32 1.20
CA PHE A 191 2.33 6.02 0.67
C PHE A 191 1.42 5.50 -0.44
N ILE A 192 0.11 5.82 -0.42
CA ILE A 192 -0.79 5.52 -1.55
C ILE A 192 -0.29 6.23 -2.80
N TYR A 193 0.05 7.51 -2.71
CA TYR A 193 0.61 8.27 -3.84
C TYR A 193 1.94 7.68 -4.33
N ASP A 194 2.85 7.31 -3.42
CA ASP A 194 4.12 6.69 -3.77
C ASP A 194 3.91 5.40 -4.59
N CYS A 195 2.95 4.55 -4.19
CA CYS A 195 2.58 3.35 -4.94
C CYS A 195 2.02 3.69 -6.33
N VAL A 196 1.16 4.70 -6.46
CA VAL A 196 0.61 5.14 -7.74
C VAL A 196 1.71 5.65 -8.65
N ILE A 197 2.56 6.57 -8.18
CA ILE A 197 3.68 7.13 -8.92
C ILE A 197 4.58 6.01 -9.42
N HIS A 198 4.98 5.09 -8.53
CA HIS A 198 5.79 3.94 -8.89
C HIS A 198 5.15 3.08 -9.97
N PHE A 199 3.85 2.80 -9.85
CA PHE A 199 3.12 2.03 -10.86
C PHE A 199 3.10 2.74 -12.22
N LEU A 200 2.82 4.04 -12.27
CA LEU A 200 2.82 4.81 -13.52
C LEU A 200 4.20 4.79 -14.17
N LEU A 201 5.27 5.03 -13.42
CA LEU A 201 6.63 5.03 -13.94
C LEU A 201 7.07 3.66 -14.49
N CYS A 202 6.68 2.58 -13.82
CA CYS A 202 7.11 1.23 -14.21
C CYS A 202 6.20 0.58 -15.27
N ARG A 203 4.91 0.90 -15.30
CA ARG A 203 3.90 0.13 -16.06
C ARG A 203 3.08 0.98 -17.04
N ASN A 204 3.02 2.30 -16.87
CA ASN A 204 2.25 3.18 -17.75
C ASN A 204 2.96 4.53 -17.97
N GLN A 205 4.04 4.49 -18.76
CA GLN A 205 4.88 5.66 -19.05
C GLN A 205 4.12 6.82 -19.71
N SER A 206 3.00 6.56 -20.39
CA SER A 206 2.17 7.62 -20.98
C SER A 206 1.61 8.59 -19.93
N LEU A 207 1.42 8.10 -18.70
CA LEU A 207 0.96 8.87 -17.55
C LEU A 207 2.10 9.29 -16.62
N ALA A 208 3.37 9.00 -16.95
CA ALA A 208 4.52 9.44 -16.16
C ALA A 208 4.59 10.96 -15.99
N LYS A 209 4.02 11.72 -16.94
CA LYS A 209 3.88 13.18 -16.87
C LYS A 209 3.11 13.68 -15.63
N LEU A 210 2.31 12.82 -14.99
CA LEU A 210 1.58 13.13 -13.76
C LEU A 210 2.45 13.09 -12.49
N GLN A 211 3.67 12.55 -12.56
CA GLN A 211 4.53 12.39 -11.38
C GLN A 211 4.68 13.68 -10.55
N PRO A 212 5.05 14.85 -11.12
CA PRO A 212 5.23 16.07 -10.33
C PRO A 212 3.96 16.50 -9.59
N LEU A 213 2.79 16.32 -10.21
CA LEU A 213 1.50 16.66 -9.63
C LEU A 213 1.14 15.74 -8.45
N LEU A 214 1.34 14.44 -8.64
CA LEU A 214 1.09 13.44 -7.60
C LEU A 214 2.05 13.62 -6.42
N GLU A 215 3.33 13.91 -6.70
CA GLU A 215 4.32 14.19 -5.65
C GLU A 215 4.00 15.46 -4.87
N LYS A 216 3.52 16.51 -5.55
CA LYS A 216 3.06 17.74 -4.88
C LYS A 216 1.91 17.41 -3.93
N ARG A 217 0.86 16.73 -4.42
CA ARG A 217 -0.28 16.30 -3.60
C ARG A 217 0.12 15.41 -2.41
N ALA A 218 1.05 14.49 -2.61
CA ALA A 218 1.58 13.63 -1.54
C ALA A 218 2.25 14.42 -0.40
N ARG A 219 2.78 15.61 -0.71
CA ARG A 219 3.53 16.50 0.19
C ARG A 219 2.71 17.63 0.82
N VAL A 220 1.46 17.89 0.39
CA VAL A 220 0.65 18.99 0.94
C VAL A 220 0.07 18.67 2.32
N ALA A 221 0.02 17.41 2.74
CA ALA A 221 -0.51 17.02 4.04
C ALA A 221 0.34 17.58 5.20
N PRO A 222 -0.11 18.64 5.91
CA PRO A 222 0.69 19.28 6.93
C PRO A 222 0.84 18.35 8.13
N GLU A 223 2.03 18.28 8.71
CA GLU A 223 2.33 17.40 9.86
C GLU A 223 1.45 17.67 11.09
N ASP A 224 0.83 18.86 11.16
CA ASP A 224 0.05 19.37 12.32
C ASP A 224 -1.46 19.56 12.05
N VAL A 225 -1.98 19.20 10.87
CA VAL A 225 -3.41 19.33 10.56
C VAL A 225 -4.13 18.01 10.82
N ASP A 226 -5.29 18.08 11.49
CA ASP A 226 -6.18 16.94 11.67
C ASP A 226 -6.45 16.29 10.31
N PHE A 227 -6.14 15.00 10.17
CA PHE A 227 -6.29 14.26 8.94
C PHE A 227 -7.74 14.29 8.42
N ASP A 228 -8.72 14.38 9.32
CA ASP A 228 -10.13 14.48 8.94
C ASP A 228 -10.49 15.88 8.40
N VAL A 229 -9.66 16.90 8.64
CA VAL A 229 -9.74 18.24 8.05
C VAL A 229 -8.99 18.30 6.72
N TYR A 230 -7.94 17.51 6.54
CA TYR A 230 -7.16 17.45 5.29
C TYR A 230 -7.98 16.93 4.09
N ILE A 231 -9.05 16.16 4.36
CA ILE A 231 -9.84 15.56 3.29
C ILE A 231 -10.92 16.54 2.76
N HIS A 232 -10.57 17.42 1.80
CA HIS A 232 -11.45 18.34 1.05
C HIS A 232 -11.88 17.88 -0.38
N PRO A 233 -13.11 17.36 -0.59
CA PRO A 233 -13.59 16.78 -1.87
C PRO A 233 -13.47 17.66 -3.14
N ASP A 234 -13.45 18.98 -2.98
CA ASP A 234 -13.73 19.91 -4.08
C ASP A 234 -12.49 20.30 -4.93
N GLU A 235 -11.27 19.89 -4.56
CA GLU A 235 -10.02 20.34 -5.20
C GLU A 235 -9.28 19.28 -6.03
N TRP A 236 -9.89 18.11 -6.28
CA TRP A 236 -9.10 16.90 -6.51
C TRP A 236 -9.34 16.11 -7.80
N PHE A 237 -10.20 16.61 -8.67
CA PHE A 237 -10.32 16.04 -10.02
C PHE A 237 -9.14 16.50 -10.87
N ILE A 238 -8.31 15.57 -11.30
CA ILE A 238 -7.35 15.82 -12.38
C ILE A 238 -8.10 15.51 -13.67
N LYS A 239 -8.66 16.54 -14.33
CA LYS A 239 -9.19 16.33 -15.68
C LYS A 239 -8.04 16.28 -16.67
N GLU A 240 -8.07 15.32 -17.59
CA GLU A 240 -6.97 15.08 -18.51
C GLU A 240 -6.61 16.32 -19.35
N ASN A 241 -7.61 17.13 -19.69
CA ASN A 241 -7.48 18.38 -20.44
C ASN A 241 -6.91 19.56 -19.63
N GLU A 242 -6.85 19.47 -18.30
CA GLU A 242 -6.30 20.49 -17.41
C GLU A 242 -4.84 20.15 -17.00
N ILE A 243 -4.37 18.94 -17.30
CA ILE A 243 -3.00 18.48 -16.97
C ILE A 243 -1.95 19.30 -17.71
N ASP A 244 -2.11 19.48 -19.02
CA ASP A 244 -1.08 20.13 -19.84
C ASP A 244 -0.97 21.62 -19.49
N GLU A 245 -2.10 22.30 -19.26
CA GLU A 245 -2.16 23.70 -18.78
C GLU A 245 -1.55 23.84 -17.37
N TRP A 246 -1.81 22.88 -16.48
CA TRP A 246 -1.20 22.87 -15.15
C TRP A 246 0.32 22.65 -15.22
N ILE A 247 0.80 21.72 -16.05
CA ILE A 247 2.23 21.46 -16.24
C ILE A 247 2.94 22.71 -16.78
N GLU A 248 2.33 23.42 -17.73
CA GLU A 248 2.87 24.67 -18.25
C GLU A 248 2.92 25.76 -17.18
N ASN A 249 1.84 25.93 -16.41
CA ASN A 249 1.80 26.88 -15.29
C ASN A 249 2.83 26.55 -14.21
N GLU A 250 3.04 25.28 -13.88
CA GLU A 250 4.02 24.87 -12.86
C GLU A 250 5.46 25.05 -13.36
N LYS A 251 5.74 24.77 -14.64
CA LYS A 251 7.03 25.13 -15.26
C LYS A 251 7.29 26.62 -15.18
N ALA A 252 6.30 27.44 -15.50
CA ALA A 252 6.40 28.89 -15.39
C ALA A 252 6.65 29.36 -13.94
N ILE A 253 6.01 28.74 -12.94
CA ILE A 253 6.25 29.03 -11.52
C ILE A 253 7.67 28.62 -11.10
N GLN A 254 8.16 27.46 -11.53
CA GLN A 254 9.53 27.00 -11.23
C GLN A 254 10.59 27.89 -11.89
N GLU A 255 10.38 28.26 -13.16
CA GLU A 255 11.26 29.21 -13.87
C GLU A 255 11.26 30.58 -13.19
N ALA A 256 10.09 31.08 -12.79
CA ALA A 256 9.99 32.34 -12.04
C ALA A 256 10.68 32.26 -10.67
N ALA A 257 10.59 31.13 -9.96
CA ALA A 257 11.27 30.91 -8.69
C ALA A 257 12.80 30.89 -8.86
N ILE A 258 13.31 30.22 -9.90
CA ILE A 258 14.73 30.18 -10.25
C ILE A 258 15.24 31.60 -10.56
N ILE A 259 14.54 32.33 -11.42
CA ILE A 259 14.87 33.72 -11.77
C ILE A 259 14.86 34.62 -10.53
N SER A 260 13.90 34.43 -9.61
CA SER A 260 13.88 35.20 -8.36
C SER A 260 15.07 34.89 -7.45
N SER A 261 15.52 33.63 -7.42
CA SER A 261 16.68 33.20 -6.63
C SER A 261 18.01 33.64 -7.22
N GLU A 262 18.11 33.72 -8.55
CA GLU A 262 19.27 34.26 -9.26
C GLU A 262 19.37 35.77 -9.09
N ASN A 263 18.24 36.49 -9.18
CA ASN A 263 18.20 37.93 -8.92
C ASN A 263 18.51 38.29 -7.45
N GLN A 264 18.11 37.46 -6.49
CA GLN A 264 18.51 37.61 -5.08
C GLN A 264 20.00 37.33 -4.84
N ALA A 265 20.61 36.44 -5.63
CA ALA A 265 22.05 36.18 -5.59
C ALA A 265 22.89 37.30 -6.25
N GLU A 266 22.32 38.06 -7.19
CA GLU A 266 22.98 39.21 -7.83
C GLU A 266 22.88 40.52 -7.03
N GLU A 267 21.91 40.67 -6.11
CA GLU A 267 21.78 41.85 -5.24
C GLU A 267 22.69 41.83 -3.98
N GLU A 268 23.34 40.71 -3.65
CA GLU A 268 24.31 40.65 -2.54
C GLU A 268 25.77 40.79 -3.00
N SER A 269 26.25 42.03 -3.13
CA SER A 269 27.68 42.39 -2.99
C SER A 269 27.82 43.91 -2.79
N PRO A 270 28.60 44.47 -1.83
CA PRO A 270 30.02 44.11 -1.67
C PRO A 270 30.66 44.19 -0.24
N TYR A 271 31.72 43.39 -0.05
CA TYR A 271 32.79 43.41 1.00
C TYR A 271 32.59 42.75 2.39
N HIS A 272 33.33 41.62 2.54
CA HIS A 272 34.12 41.12 3.69
C HIS A 272 33.45 40.80 5.05
N VAL A 273 33.31 39.50 5.39
CA VAL A 273 33.68 38.91 6.70
C VAL A 273 34.13 37.43 6.59
N MET A 274 35.40 37.19 6.97
CA MET A 274 36.10 35.98 7.47
C MET A 274 35.85 34.58 6.88
N LYS A 275 36.89 34.07 6.18
CA LYS A 275 37.18 32.64 6.08
C LYS A 275 37.51 32.07 7.47
N ARG A 276 36.75 31.09 7.95
CA ARG A 276 37.21 30.21 9.03
C ARG A 276 38.39 29.40 8.53
N VAL A 277 39.54 29.60 9.16
CA VAL A 277 40.73 28.76 9.06
C VAL A 277 40.35 27.36 9.55
N VAL A 278 40.50 26.36 8.67
CA VAL A 278 40.43 24.95 9.05
C VAL A 278 41.77 24.56 9.65
N ASP A 279 41.73 24.07 10.88
CA ASP A 279 42.89 23.56 11.64
C ASP A 279 43.51 22.34 10.91
N PRO A 280 44.82 22.32 10.62
CA PRO A 280 45.49 21.21 9.91
C PRO A 280 45.49 19.87 10.67
N ARG A 281 44.96 19.78 11.89
CA ARG A 281 45.06 18.61 12.77
C ARG A 281 44.03 17.49 12.55
N PHE A 282 43.13 17.59 11.58
CA PHE A 282 42.07 16.58 11.38
C PHE A 282 42.07 15.89 10.00
N VAL A 283 43.25 15.73 9.38
CA VAL A 283 43.43 14.86 8.21
C VAL A 283 44.43 13.76 8.54
N ASN A 284 43.95 12.67 9.16
CA ASN A 284 44.39 11.27 8.97
C ASN A 284 43.90 10.38 10.12
N MET A 285 42.95 9.50 9.81
CA MET A 285 42.62 8.23 10.49
C MET A 285 41.29 7.78 9.83
N TYR A 286 41.22 6.84 8.89
CA TYR A 286 41.91 5.56 8.75
C TYR A 286 42.00 5.16 7.27
N LYS A 287 43.07 4.42 6.96
CA LYS A 287 43.26 3.58 5.78
C LYS A 287 42.28 2.41 5.78
#